data_AF-A0A4Q6GHK8-F1
#
_entry.id   AF-A0A4Q6GHK8-F1
#
_cell.length_a   1.000
_cell.length_b   1.000
_cell.length_c   1.000
_cell.angle_alpha   90.00
_cell.angle_beta   90.00
_cell.angle_gamma   90.00
#
_symmetry.space_group_name_H-M   'P 1'
#
loop_
_entity.id
_entity.type
_entity.pdbx_description
1 polymer ?
#
loop_
_entity_poly.entity_id
_entity_poly.type
_entity_poly.pdbx_seq_one_letter_code
_entity_poly.pdbx_strand_id
1 'polypeptide(L)' 'MMQPFLDSRHELGECVLWCERTGRLLWTDIPAAELWTYSPATGRSMGWRMPER' A
#
# COMPACT_ATOMS: atom_id res chain seq x y z
N MET A 1 21.03 9.02 -8.54
CA MET A 1 20.82 7.74 -7.83
C MET A 1 19.36 7.70 -7.39
N MET A 2 18.56 6.72 -7.84
CA MET A 2 17.18 6.54 -7.37
C MET A 2 17.21 5.78 -6.05
N GLN A 3 16.42 6.22 -5.07
CA GLN A 3 16.33 5.59 -3.76
C GLN A 3 14.91 5.09 -3.49
N PRO A 4 14.80 4.05 -2.65
CA PRO A 4 13.66 3.67 -1.85
C PRO A 4 12.63 4.75 -1.53
N PHE A 5 11.48 4.90 -2.20
CA PHE A 5 10.47 5.81 -1.63
C PHE A 5 9.69 5.15 -0.48
N LEU A 6 9.64 3.82 -0.46
CA LEU A 6 8.96 2.99 0.54
C LEU A 6 9.73 1.69 0.74
N ASP A 7 9.97 1.31 2.00
CA ASP A 7 10.43 -0.04 2.37
C ASP A 7 9.21 -0.95 2.53
N SER A 8 8.71 -1.47 1.42
CA SER A 8 7.52 -2.31 1.41
C SER A 8 7.91 -3.78 1.59
N ARG A 9 7.76 -4.31 2.81
CA ARG A 9 8.01 -5.74 3.15
C ARG A 9 6.92 -6.69 2.64
N HIS A 10 6.21 -6.33 1.57
CA HIS A 10 5.12 -7.13 1.02
C HIS A 10 5.66 -8.20 0.09
N GLU A 11 5.03 -9.37 0.10
CA GLU A 11 5.45 -10.49 -0.75
C GLU A 11 5.10 -10.21 -2.22
N LEU A 12 3.89 -9.69 -2.47
CA LEU A 12 3.46 -9.27 -3.80
C LEU A 12 2.50 -8.08 -3.72
N GLY A 13 3.04 -6.88 -3.91
CA GLY A 13 2.25 -5.66 -4.04
C GLY A 13 1.64 -5.53 -5.43
N GLU A 14 0.32 -5.64 -5.55
CA GLU A 14 -0.42 -5.54 -6.80
C GLU A 14 -1.57 -4.53 -6.76
N CYS A 15 -2.16 -4.26 -7.94
CA CYS A 15 -3.33 -3.39 -8.11
C CYS A 15 -3.17 -1.99 -7.50
N VAL A 16 -2.00 -1.38 -7.68
CA VAL A 16 -1.70 -0.05 -7.13
C VAL A 16 -2.65 1.00 -7.71
N LEU A 17 -3.26 1.79 -6.83
CA LEU A 17 -4.18 2.87 -7.15
C LEU A 17 -3.81 4.14 -6.39
N TRP A 18 -3.89 5.27 -7.07
CA TRP A 18 -3.82 6.59 -6.43
C TRP A 18 -5.23 7.15 -6.21
N CYS A 19 -5.54 7.50 -4.96
CA CYS A 19 -6.80 8.14 -4.59
C CYS A 19 -6.61 9.65 -4.48
N GLU A 20 -6.92 10.38 -5.56
CA GLU A 20 -6.80 11.85 -5.63
C GLU A 20 -7.50 12.57 -4.47
N ARG A 21 -8.70 12.10 -4.10
CA ARG A 21 -9.50 12.71 -3.02
C ARG A 21 -8.81 12.68 -1.66
N THR A 22 -7.93 11.71 -1.42
CA THR A 22 -7.26 11.54 -0.12
C THR A 22 -5.75 11.71 -0.18
N GLY A 23 -5.18 11.84 -1.38
CA GLY A 23 -3.73 11.92 -1.59
C GLY A 23 -3.00 10.65 -1.10
N ARG A 24 -3.54 9.47 -1.40
CA ARG A 24 -3.02 8.19 -0.89
C ARG A 24 -2.83 7.17 -2.00
N LEU A 25 -1.73 6.41 -1.91
CA LEU A 25 -1.57 5.16 -2.64
C LEU A 25 -2.33 4.06 -1.89
N LEU A 26 -2.93 3.15 -2.63
CA LEU A 26 -3.50 1.90 -2.15
C LEU A 26 -2.98 0.76 -2.99
N TRP A 27 -2.77 -0.41 -2.40
CA TRP A 27 -2.39 -1.64 -3.11
C TRP A 27 -2.75 -2.86 -2.27
N THR A 28 -2.73 -4.03 -2.88
CA THR A 28 -3.00 -5.30 -2.22
C THR A 28 -1.70 -6.07 -2.03
N ASP A 29 -1.50 -6.68 -0.87
CA ASP A 29 -0.55 -7.78 -0.69
C ASP A 29 -1.33 -9.10 -0.77
N ILE A 30 -1.32 -9.71 -1.96
CA ILE A 30 -2.23 -10.82 -2.29
C ILE A 30 -1.93 -12.06 -1.44
N PRO A 31 -0.67 -12.55 -1.32
CA PRO A 31 -0.33 -13.68 -0.48
C PRO A 31 -0.71 -13.47 1.00
N ALA A 32 -0.59 -12.24 1.50
CA ALA A 32 -0.92 -11.89 2.89
C ALA A 32 -2.43 -11.66 3.14
N ALA A 33 -3.24 -11.58 2.08
CA ALA A 33 -4.63 -11.14 2.13
C ALA A 33 -4.80 -9.79 2.85
N GLU A 34 -3.98 -8.79 2.49
CA GLU A 34 -4.00 -7.46 3.12
C GLU A 34 -4.21 -6.34 2.09
N LEU A 35 -5.03 -5.36 2.45
CA LEU A 35 -5.10 -4.06 1.78
C LEU A 35 -4.14 -3.10 2.48
N TRP A 36 -3.35 -2.37 1.71
CA TRP A 36 -2.43 -1.38 2.23
C TRP A 36 -2.70 0.01 1.67
N THR A 37 -2.27 1.03 2.43
CA THR A 37 -2.21 2.41 1.97
C THR A 37 -0.93 3.10 2.40
N TYR A 38 -0.49 4.09 1.62
CA TYR A 38 0.60 5.01 1.97
C TYR A 38 0.17 6.46 1.75
N SER A 39 0.50 7.34 2.69
CA SER A 39 0.30 8.78 2.59
C SER A 39 1.64 9.50 2.41
N PRO A 40 1.97 10.01 1.21
CA PRO A 40 3.20 10.77 1.00
C PRO A 40 3.31 12.03 1.87
N ALA A 41 2.18 12.67 2.17
CA ALA A 41 2.13 13.86 3.01
C ALA A 41 2.60 13.62 4.45
N THR A 42 2.45 12.39 4.95
CA THR A 42 2.82 12.03 6.34
C THR A 42 3.94 10.99 6.42
N GLY A 43 4.31 10.36 5.30
CA GLY A 43 5.27 9.26 5.27
C GLY A 43 4.76 7.98 5.96
N ARG A 44 3.45 7.83 6.16
CA ARG A 44 2.87 6.72 6.94
C ARG A 44 2.15 5.71 6.07
N SER A 45 2.33 4.43 6.41
CA SER A 45 1.56 3.32 5.86
C SER A 45 0.58 2.76 6.89
N MET A 46 -0.53 2.19 6.39
CA MET A 46 -1.49 1.42 7.19
C MET A 46 -1.92 0.20 6.39
N GLY A 47 -2.22 -0.90 7.08
CA GLY A 47 -2.67 -2.16 6.48
C GLY A 47 -3.89 -2.73 7.19
N TRP A 48 -4.71 -3.44 6.44
CA TRP A 48 -5.91 -4.12 6.94
C TRP A 48 -6.01 -5.51 6.33
N ARG A 49 -6.36 -6.50 7.16
CA ARG A 49 -6.73 -7.83 6.66
C ARG A 49 -7.98 -7.71 5.80
N MET A 50 -7.95 -8.33 4.63
CA MET A 50 -9.12 -8.46 3.79
C MET A 50 -10.06 -9.52 4.39
N PRO A 51 -11.38 -9.31 4.30
CA PRO A 51 -12.32 -10.36 4.68
C PRO A 51 -12.11 -11.58 3.79
N GLU A 52 -12.05 -12.75 4.42
CA GLU A 52 -12.09 -14.03 3.72
C GLU A 52 -13.43 -14.16 2.98
N ARG A 53 -13.43 -14.80 1.81
CA ARG A 53 -14.65 -15.08 1.04
C ARG A 53 -15.39 -16.29 1.63
#